data_AF-A0A419N4F1-F1
#
_entry.id   AF-A0A419N4F1-F1
#
_cell.length_a   1.000
_cell.length_b   1.000
_cell.length_c   1.000
_cell.angle_alpha   90.00
_cell.angle_beta   90.00
_cell.angle_gamma   90.00
#
_symmetry.space_group_name_H-M   'P 1'
#
loop_
_entity.id
_entity.type
_entity.pdbx_description
1 polymer ?
#
loop_
_entity_poly.entity_id
_entity_poly.type
_entity_poly.pdbx_seq_one_letter_code
_entity_poly.pdbx_strand_id
1 'polypeptide(L)'
;MSRYFSLVSSSALMSSVFLLTGCPPPPDLTQWQRPDSTIDDARVAMGQCGVPLPGPEPSFTDNESVLYYQCMEGKGFTYKGGVHICDYYKNTPACIEKQQGHPLSQRQLEALPFVADEGFHPIKPDSGRNEYQLISWRKAGASRHFSHATENDKLALQVMYKCGYPKPLGSVPFIPTVLKAAKVQQCMLDNGFEPKHKLMLVCRNYPQVTGCKK
;
A
#
# COMPACT_ATOMS: atom_id res chain seq x y z
N MET A 1 58.95 44.88 -31.36
CA MET A 1 58.11 44.69 -30.16
C MET A 1 56.65 44.87 -30.56
N SER A 2 55.89 43.78 -30.64
CA SER A 2 54.43 43.82 -30.83
C SER A 2 53.83 42.64 -30.08
N ARG A 3 52.92 42.94 -29.14
CA ARG A 3 52.24 41.96 -28.28
C ARG A 3 51.04 41.38 -29.03
N TYR A 4 51.02 40.08 -29.25
CA TYR A 4 49.84 39.35 -29.68
C TYR A 4 48.90 39.13 -28.48
N PHE A 5 47.65 39.58 -28.59
CA PHE A 5 46.58 39.26 -27.64
C PHE A 5 45.99 37.89 -28.00
N SER A 6 46.11 36.91 -27.09
CA SER A 6 45.38 35.64 -27.19
C SER A 6 44.03 35.79 -26.50
N LEU A 7 42.94 35.74 -27.28
CA LEU A 7 41.57 35.59 -26.78
C LEU A 7 41.35 34.12 -26.39
N VAL A 8 41.21 33.84 -25.10
CA VAL A 8 40.80 32.53 -24.59
C VAL A 8 39.29 32.44 -24.70
N SER A 9 38.81 31.56 -25.58
CA SER A 9 37.40 31.21 -25.74
C SER A 9 37.00 30.23 -24.65
N SER A 10 36.19 30.68 -23.70
CA SER A 10 35.63 29.83 -22.63
C SER A 10 34.49 28.97 -23.20
N SER A 11 34.76 27.68 -23.40
CA SER A 11 33.73 26.69 -23.70
C SER A 11 32.90 26.42 -22.43
N ALA A 12 31.63 26.85 -22.43
CA ALA A 12 30.69 26.54 -21.37
C ALA A 12 30.27 25.06 -21.46
N LEU A 13 30.81 24.22 -20.57
CA LEU A 13 30.33 22.86 -20.34
C LEU A 13 29.01 22.92 -19.58
N MET A 14 27.91 22.74 -20.30
CA MET A 14 26.58 22.50 -19.72
C MET A 14 26.57 21.08 -19.12
N SER A 15 27.01 20.96 -17.87
CA SER A 15 26.83 19.74 -17.07
C SER A 15 25.34 19.49 -16.88
N SER A 16 24.80 18.57 -17.66
CA SER A 16 23.44 18.07 -17.49
C SER A 16 23.40 17.26 -16.20
N VAL A 17 22.79 17.83 -15.16
CA VAL A 17 22.48 17.12 -13.92
C VAL A 17 21.38 16.12 -14.23
N PHE A 18 21.74 14.88 -14.51
CA PHE A 18 20.80 13.77 -14.44
C PHE A 18 20.34 13.65 -12.99
N LEU A 19 19.13 14.12 -12.70
CA LEU A 19 18.41 13.82 -11.47
C LEU A 19 18.24 12.30 -11.43
N LEU A 20 19.12 11.62 -10.71
CA LEU A 20 18.95 10.23 -10.29
C LEU A 20 17.74 10.17 -9.36
N THR A 21 16.53 10.15 -9.92
CA THR A 21 15.40 9.57 -9.22
C THR A 21 15.76 8.10 -9.05
N GLY A 22 16.24 7.73 -7.85
CA GLY A 22 16.65 6.37 -7.55
C GLY A 22 15.54 5.41 -7.97
N CYS A 23 15.84 4.52 -8.91
CA CYS A 23 14.90 3.47 -9.27
C CYS A 23 14.58 2.70 -7.99
N PRO A 24 13.30 2.39 -7.72
CA PRO A 24 12.96 1.63 -6.53
C PRO A 24 13.70 0.29 -6.58
N PRO A 25 14.19 -0.22 -5.43
CA PRO A 25 14.99 -1.43 -5.42
C PRO A 25 14.18 -2.60 -6.01
N PRO A 26 14.84 -3.49 -6.78
CA PRO A 26 14.20 -4.72 -7.21
C PRO A 26 13.89 -5.60 -5.98
N PRO A 27 12.93 -6.53 -6.10
CA PRO A 27 12.68 -7.52 -5.06
C PRO A 27 13.95 -8.31 -4.70
N ASP A 28 14.15 -8.57 -3.42
CA ASP A 28 15.29 -9.38 -2.95
C ASP A 28 15.07 -10.87 -3.24
N LEU A 29 15.61 -11.32 -4.37
CA LEU A 29 15.53 -12.70 -4.83
C LEU A 29 16.21 -13.69 -3.89
N THR A 30 17.08 -13.22 -2.99
CA THR A 30 17.85 -14.09 -2.11
C THR A 30 17.07 -14.56 -0.89
N GLN A 31 15.86 -14.04 -0.66
CA GLN A 31 15.03 -14.41 0.51
C GLN A 31 14.34 -15.77 0.34
N TRP A 32 14.23 -16.28 -0.89
CA TRP A 32 13.58 -17.56 -1.18
C TRP A 32 14.60 -18.64 -1.47
N GLN A 33 14.38 -19.81 -0.89
CA GLN A 33 15.25 -20.96 -1.07
C GLN A 33 14.45 -22.24 -1.31
N ARG A 34 14.94 -23.06 -2.23
CA ARG A 34 14.48 -24.42 -2.51
C ARG A 34 15.71 -25.28 -2.83
N PRO A 35 15.75 -26.57 -2.42
CA PRO A 35 16.82 -27.48 -2.83
C PRO A 35 17.01 -27.48 -4.36
N ASP A 36 18.26 -27.57 -4.80
CA ASP A 36 18.64 -27.65 -6.22
C ASP A 36 18.08 -26.53 -7.11
N SER A 37 17.90 -25.33 -6.56
CA SER A 37 17.41 -24.15 -7.30
C SER A 37 18.41 -23.00 -7.33
N THR A 38 18.29 -22.18 -8.38
CA THR A 38 19.09 -20.98 -8.61
C THR A 38 18.32 -19.70 -8.25
N ILE A 39 19.02 -18.58 -8.20
CA ILE A 39 18.40 -17.24 -8.06
C ILE A 39 17.45 -16.96 -9.24
N ASP A 40 17.75 -17.47 -10.43
CA ASP A 40 16.91 -17.30 -11.61
C ASP A 40 15.62 -18.11 -11.50
N ASP A 41 15.66 -19.30 -10.90
CA ASP A 41 14.46 -20.07 -10.58
C ASP A 41 13.56 -19.33 -9.60
N ALA A 42 14.15 -18.70 -8.57
CA ALA A 42 13.41 -17.87 -7.63
C ALA A 42 12.78 -16.66 -8.34
N ARG A 43 13.51 -15.99 -9.25
CA ARG A 43 13.00 -14.88 -10.06
C ARG A 43 11.79 -15.31 -10.89
N VAL A 44 11.88 -16.45 -11.59
CA VAL A 44 10.79 -16.98 -12.41
C VAL A 44 9.58 -17.33 -11.54
N ALA A 45 9.80 -17.98 -10.40
CA ALA A 45 8.73 -18.33 -9.46
C ALA A 45 8.02 -17.09 -8.91
N MET A 46 8.78 -16.06 -8.49
CA MET A 46 8.24 -14.78 -8.04
C MET A 46 7.42 -14.09 -9.14
N GLY A 47 7.92 -14.12 -10.38
CA GLY A 47 7.19 -13.63 -11.56
C GLY A 47 5.84 -14.31 -11.74
N GLN A 48 5.82 -15.64 -11.63
CA GLN A 48 4.59 -16.44 -11.69
C GLN A 48 3.66 -16.22 -10.49
N CYS A 49 4.18 -15.74 -9.36
CA CYS A 49 3.41 -15.38 -8.17
C CYS A 49 2.99 -13.91 -8.13
N GLY A 50 3.09 -13.19 -9.26
CA GLY A 50 2.54 -11.84 -9.43
C GLY A 50 3.52 -10.70 -9.16
N VAL A 51 4.81 -10.99 -8.97
CA VAL A 51 5.85 -9.95 -8.85
C VAL A 51 6.31 -9.52 -10.25
N PRO A 52 6.09 -8.26 -10.69
CA PRO A 52 6.51 -7.81 -12.01
C PRO A 52 8.04 -7.75 -12.09
N LEU A 53 8.64 -8.69 -12.84
CA LEU A 53 10.09 -8.82 -13.00
C LEU A 53 10.47 -8.79 -14.50
N PRO A 54 11.52 -8.04 -14.89
CA PRO A 54 12.33 -7.14 -14.06
C PRO A 54 11.54 -5.86 -13.72
N GLY A 55 11.77 -5.31 -12.52
CA GLY A 55 11.07 -4.11 -12.08
C GLY A 55 11.21 -3.86 -10.58
N PRO A 56 10.71 -2.72 -10.10
CA PRO A 56 10.62 -2.46 -8.68
C PRO A 56 9.63 -3.41 -8.01
N GLU A 57 9.87 -3.69 -6.73
CA GLU A 57 8.91 -4.45 -5.94
C GLU A 57 7.57 -3.68 -5.84
N PRO A 58 6.44 -4.30 -6.20
CA PRO A 58 5.15 -3.64 -6.10
C PRO A 58 4.76 -3.51 -4.63
N SER A 59 4.03 -2.45 -4.30
CA SER A 59 3.40 -2.36 -2.98
C SER A 59 2.23 -3.34 -2.92
N PHE A 60 2.29 -4.28 -1.99
CA PHE A 60 1.22 -5.25 -1.71
C PHE A 60 0.41 -4.84 -0.48
N THR A 61 -0.88 -5.18 -0.48
CA THR A 61 -1.65 -5.30 0.76
C THR A 61 -1.21 -6.52 1.56
N ASP A 62 -1.50 -6.55 2.85
CA ASP A 62 -1.22 -7.72 3.70
C ASP A 62 -1.74 -9.04 3.09
N ASN A 63 -2.94 -9.01 2.51
CA ASN A 63 -3.51 -10.21 1.87
C ASN A 63 -2.79 -10.58 0.55
N GLU A 64 -2.40 -9.61 -0.27
CA GLU A 64 -1.59 -9.88 -1.48
C GLU A 64 -0.21 -10.42 -1.10
N SER A 65 0.42 -9.91 -0.05
CA SER A 65 1.67 -10.44 0.50
C SER A 65 1.50 -11.91 0.93
N VAL A 66 0.43 -12.23 1.64
CA VAL A 66 0.13 -13.62 2.03
C VAL A 66 -0.08 -14.51 0.81
N LEU A 67 -0.85 -14.08 -0.19
CA LEU A 67 -1.08 -14.84 -1.42
C LEU A 67 0.23 -15.10 -2.18
N TYR A 68 1.10 -14.08 -2.25
CA TYR A 68 2.44 -14.21 -2.82
C TYR A 68 3.27 -15.28 -2.09
N TYR A 69 3.33 -15.22 -0.76
CA TYR A 69 4.07 -16.21 0.06
C TYR A 69 3.50 -17.62 -0.12
N GLN A 70 2.17 -17.78 -0.08
CA GLN A 70 1.51 -19.07 -0.28
C GLN A 70 1.77 -19.64 -1.68
N CYS A 71 1.83 -18.79 -2.71
CA CYS A 71 2.21 -19.19 -4.06
C CYS A 71 3.65 -19.69 -4.13
N MET A 72 4.59 -18.99 -3.49
CA MET A 72 6.00 -19.41 -3.43
C MET A 72 6.16 -20.74 -2.69
N GLU A 73 5.47 -20.91 -1.55
CA GLU A 73 5.39 -22.18 -0.81
C GLU A 73 4.85 -23.31 -1.69
N GLY A 74 3.78 -23.05 -2.47
CA GLY A 74 3.21 -24.02 -3.42
C GLY A 74 4.16 -24.40 -4.56
N LYS A 75 5.20 -23.58 -4.84
CA LYS A 75 6.27 -23.88 -5.80
C LYS A 75 7.48 -24.57 -5.14
N GLY A 76 7.36 -24.94 -3.87
CA GLY A 76 8.39 -25.60 -3.08
C GLY A 76 9.47 -24.68 -2.53
N PHE A 77 9.30 -23.36 -2.63
CA PHE A 77 10.21 -22.41 -2.00
C PHE A 77 9.84 -22.21 -0.53
N THR A 78 10.85 -21.95 0.28
CA THR A 78 10.71 -21.55 1.68
C THR A 78 11.34 -20.17 1.86
N TYR A 79 10.73 -19.36 2.71
CA TYR A 79 11.29 -18.07 3.07
C TYR A 79 12.45 -18.27 4.06
N LYS A 80 13.56 -17.55 3.87
CA LYS A 80 14.72 -17.61 4.76
C LYS A 80 14.33 -17.31 6.21
N GLY A 81 14.97 -18.01 7.14
CA GLY A 81 14.68 -17.86 8.56
C GLY A 81 13.41 -18.56 9.05
N GLY A 82 12.75 -19.37 8.21
CA GLY A 82 11.59 -20.17 8.63
C GLY A 82 10.34 -19.34 8.95
N VAL A 83 10.23 -18.15 8.35
CA VAL A 83 9.09 -17.25 8.56
C VAL A 83 7.83 -17.86 7.93
N HIS A 84 6.81 -18.06 8.76
CA HIS A 84 5.46 -18.42 8.30
C HIS A 84 4.58 -17.18 8.27
N ILE A 85 4.22 -16.72 7.07
CA ILE A 85 3.55 -15.42 6.88
C ILE A 85 2.23 -15.30 7.66
N CYS A 86 1.51 -16.42 7.85
CA CYS A 86 0.25 -16.43 8.55
C CYS A 86 0.36 -16.28 10.07
N ASP A 87 1.56 -16.41 10.66
CA ASP A 87 1.77 -16.11 12.08
C ASP A 87 1.63 -14.60 12.36
N TYR A 88 1.93 -13.77 11.35
CA TYR A 88 1.85 -12.32 11.43
C TYR A 88 0.52 -11.78 10.86
N TYR A 89 0.00 -12.43 9.82
CA TYR A 89 -1.16 -11.96 9.05
C TYR A 89 -2.38 -12.88 9.17
N LYS A 90 -2.55 -13.54 10.32
CA LYS A 90 -3.61 -14.53 10.60
C LYS A 90 -5.04 -14.13 10.23
N ASN A 91 -5.35 -12.83 10.26
CA ASN A 91 -6.69 -12.30 9.99
C ASN A 91 -6.92 -11.94 8.52
N THR A 92 -5.93 -12.14 7.65
CA THR A 92 -6.11 -11.94 6.20
C THR A 92 -6.99 -13.04 5.60
N PRO A 93 -7.79 -12.73 4.58
CA PRO A 93 -8.60 -13.72 3.86
C PRO A 93 -7.81 -14.98 3.49
N ALA A 94 -6.63 -14.83 2.87
CA ALA A 94 -5.83 -15.94 2.38
C ALA A 94 -5.31 -16.87 3.49
N CYS A 95 -4.96 -16.34 4.68
CA CYS A 95 -4.57 -17.19 5.81
C CYS A 95 -5.77 -17.97 6.37
N ILE A 96 -6.94 -17.35 6.47
CA ILE A 96 -8.15 -18.00 6.97
C ILE A 96 -8.60 -19.09 5.98
N GLU A 97 -8.57 -18.82 4.68
CA GLU A 97 -8.90 -19.82 3.64
C GLU A 97 -7.97 -21.03 3.70
N LYS A 98 -6.65 -20.81 3.83
CA LYS A 98 -5.67 -21.88 4.01
C LYS A 98 -5.93 -22.70 5.27
N GLN A 99 -6.30 -22.03 6.37
CA GLN A 99 -6.59 -22.71 7.65
C GLN A 99 -7.88 -23.53 7.61
N GLN A 100 -8.96 -23.01 7.02
CA GLN A 100 -10.25 -23.71 6.96
C GLN A 100 -10.35 -24.72 5.79
N GLY A 101 -9.41 -24.67 4.84
CA GLY A 101 -9.33 -25.60 3.71
C GLY A 101 -10.32 -25.35 2.58
N HIS A 102 -11.04 -24.21 2.61
CA HIS A 102 -11.98 -23.81 1.56
C HIS A 102 -12.07 -22.27 1.45
N PRO A 103 -12.57 -21.71 0.33
CA PRO A 103 -12.75 -20.27 0.19
C PRO A 103 -13.70 -19.67 1.24
N LEU A 104 -13.52 -18.39 1.55
CA LEU A 104 -14.43 -17.64 2.40
C LEU A 104 -15.76 -17.42 1.69
N SER A 105 -16.86 -17.63 2.41
CA SER A 105 -18.14 -17.09 1.98
C SER A 105 -18.12 -15.56 2.01
N GLN A 106 -18.98 -14.94 1.19
CA GLN A 106 -19.16 -13.48 1.18
C GLN A 106 -19.35 -12.91 2.59
N ARG A 107 -20.19 -13.56 3.41
CA ARG A 107 -20.48 -13.14 4.78
C ARG A 107 -19.26 -13.21 5.69
N GLN A 108 -18.41 -14.23 5.54
CA GLN A 108 -17.19 -14.34 6.32
C GLN A 108 -16.21 -13.23 5.94
N LEU A 109 -15.97 -13.01 4.63
CA LEU A 109 -15.11 -11.93 4.14
C LEU A 109 -15.56 -10.57 4.66
N GLU A 110 -16.85 -10.27 4.56
CA GLU A 110 -17.44 -9.01 4.99
C GLU A 110 -17.37 -8.74 6.50
N ALA A 111 -17.22 -9.80 7.29
CA ALA A 111 -17.09 -9.75 8.75
C ALA A 111 -15.65 -9.60 9.23
N LEU A 112 -14.64 -9.79 8.36
CA LEU A 112 -13.24 -9.66 8.73
C LEU A 112 -12.89 -8.21 9.12
N PRO A 113 -11.94 -8.00 10.03
CA PRO A 113 -11.45 -6.66 10.35
C PRO A 113 -10.73 -6.04 9.15
N PHE A 114 -10.89 -4.73 8.96
CA PHE A 114 -10.21 -3.98 7.91
C PHE A 114 -9.27 -2.91 8.49
N VAL A 115 -7.96 -3.12 8.32
CA VAL A 115 -6.91 -2.31 8.97
C VAL A 115 -6.12 -1.42 8.02
N ALA A 116 -6.33 -1.49 6.70
CA ALA A 116 -5.50 -0.76 5.74
C ALA A 116 -5.79 0.77 5.70
N ASP A 117 -6.89 1.23 6.30
CA ASP A 117 -7.28 2.63 6.35
C ASP A 117 -7.09 3.20 7.77
N GLU A 118 -6.05 4.01 7.93
CA GLU A 118 -5.67 4.62 9.22
C GLU A 118 -6.76 5.52 9.82
N GLY A 119 -7.71 6.01 9.02
CA GLY A 119 -8.83 6.82 9.51
C GLY A 119 -9.69 6.08 10.55
N PHE A 120 -9.59 4.75 10.62
CA PHE A 120 -10.30 3.93 11.61
C PHE A 120 -9.46 3.54 12.83
N HIS A 121 -8.16 3.85 12.84
CA HIS A 121 -7.27 3.38 13.90
C HIS A 121 -7.43 4.21 15.17
N PRO A 122 -7.35 3.60 16.37
CA PRO A 122 -7.25 4.35 17.62
C PRO A 122 -5.93 5.11 17.70
N ILE A 123 -5.96 6.30 18.32
CA ILE A 123 -4.74 6.98 18.76
C ILE A 123 -4.40 6.45 20.15
N LYS A 124 -3.23 5.84 20.29
CA LYS A 124 -2.73 5.42 21.61
C LYS A 124 -2.41 6.67 22.45
N PRO A 125 -2.77 6.68 23.74
CA PRO A 125 -2.26 7.68 24.68
C PRO A 125 -0.74 7.78 24.57
N ASP A 126 -0.20 8.99 24.70
CA ASP A 126 1.25 9.29 24.70
C ASP A 126 2.02 8.94 23.43
N SER A 127 1.33 8.57 22.34
CA SER A 127 1.98 8.29 21.05
C SER A 127 2.53 9.53 20.34
N GLY A 128 2.21 10.73 20.83
CA GLY A 128 2.47 12.00 20.14
C GLY A 128 1.70 12.16 18.82
N ARG A 129 0.82 11.21 18.48
CA ARG A 129 -0.01 11.29 17.28
C ARG A 129 -1.23 12.18 17.50
N ASN A 130 -1.68 12.81 16.42
CA ASN A 130 -2.91 13.58 16.41
C ASN A 130 -3.86 13.13 15.28
N GLU A 131 -5.10 13.59 15.36
CA GLU A 131 -6.16 13.27 14.40
C GLU A 131 -5.80 13.58 12.94
N TYR A 132 -5.09 14.68 12.66
CA TYR A 132 -4.76 15.05 11.29
C TYR A 132 -3.86 14.01 10.60
N GLN A 133 -3.05 13.29 11.37
CA GLN A 133 -2.21 12.21 10.85
C GLN A 133 -3.00 10.95 10.45
N LEU A 134 -4.27 10.84 10.83
CA LEU A 134 -5.15 9.74 10.43
C LEU A 134 -6.02 10.08 9.21
N ILE A 135 -5.90 11.29 8.66
CA ILE A 135 -6.65 11.70 7.48
C ILE A 135 -6.10 10.97 6.26
N SER A 136 -6.82 9.94 5.82
CA SER A 136 -6.42 9.05 4.73
C SER A 136 -6.96 9.47 3.35
N TRP A 137 -7.72 10.56 3.28
CA TRP A 137 -8.42 11.03 2.07
C TRP A 137 -7.97 12.42 1.62
N ARG A 138 -8.21 12.75 0.35
CA ARG A 138 -8.12 14.11 -0.18
C ARG A 138 -9.18 14.34 -1.24
N LYS A 139 -9.48 15.60 -1.55
CA LYS A 139 -10.37 15.93 -2.68
C LYS A 139 -9.74 15.42 -3.99
N ALA A 140 -10.55 14.78 -4.84
CA ALA A 140 -10.08 14.28 -6.12
C ALA A 140 -9.52 15.41 -6.98
N GLY A 141 -8.37 15.18 -7.60
CA GLY A 141 -7.67 16.18 -8.41
C GLY A 141 -6.99 17.32 -7.64
N ALA A 142 -7.08 17.35 -6.30
CA ALA A 142 -6.37 18.36 -5.51
C ALA A 142 -4.84 18.19 -5.60
N SER A 143 -4.12 19.31 -5.47
CA SER A 143 -2.66 19.34 -5.50
C SER A 143 -2.07 18.41 -4.44
N ARG A 144 -1.07 17.62 -4.85
CA ARG A 144 -0.30 16.75 -3.95
C ARG A 144 0.84 17.47 -3.24
N HIS A 145 1.10 18.73 -3.61
CA HIS A 145 2.17 19.51 -3.02
C HIS A 145 1.84 19.81 -1.55
N PHE A 146 2.86 19.68 -0.68
CA PHE A 146 2.68 19.77 0.78
C PHE A 146 2.05 21.09 1.24
N SER A 147 2.25 22.18 0.48
CA SER A 147 1.64 23.49 0.76
C SER A 147 0.11 23.48 0.78
N HIS A 148 -0.53 22.50 0.12
CA HIS A 148 -1.99 22.35 0.08
C HIS A 148 -2.50 21.27 1.03
N ALA A 149 -1.61 20.57 1.76
CA ALA A 149 -2.00 19.43 2.60
C ALA A 149 -3.02 19.84 3.67
N THR A 150 -2.77 20.95 4.39
CA THR A 150 -3.63 21.39 5.49
C THR A 150 -5.05 21.73 5.04
N GLU A 151 -5.21 22.43 3.92
CA GLU A 151 -6.53 22.79 3.40
C GLU A 151 -7.29 21.55 2.92
N ASN A 152 -6.61 20.68 2.16
CA ASN A 152 -7.18 19.41 1.70
C ASN A 152 -7.61 18.52 2.86
N ASP A 153 -6.80 18.46 3.92
CA ASP A 153 -7.07 17.66 5.11
C ASP A 153 -8.29 18.18 5.87
N LYS A 154 -8.43 19.51 6.01
CA LYS A 154 -9.63 20.11 6.63
C LYS A 154 -10.90 19.77 5.86
N LEU A 155 -10.87 19.80 4.53
CA LEU A 155 -12.01 19.43 3.69
C LEU A 155 -12.31 17.93 3.81
N ALA A 156 -11.29 17.08 3.75
CA ALA A 156 -11.43 15.64 3.87
C ALA A 156 -12.01 15.24 5.22
N LEU A 157 -11.50 15.80 6.32
CA LEU A 157 -11.94 15.47 7.67
C LEU A 157 -13.44 15.72 7.88
N GLN A 158 -13.96 16.83 7.35
CA GLN A 158 -15.40 17.13 7.44
C GLN A 158 -16.25 16.07 6.73
N VAL A 159 -15.80 15.58 5.58
CA VAL A 159 -16.52 14.56 4.81
C VAL A 159 -16.32 13.17 5.41
N MET A 160 -15.14 12.86 5.95
CA MET A 160 -14.89 11.64 6.71
C MET A 160 -15.91 11.49 7.85
N TYR A 161 -16.14 12.53 8.63
CA TYR A 161 -17.17 12.50 9.69
C TYR A 161 -18.58 12.31 9.15
N LYS A 162 -18.94 12.98 8.06
CA LYS A 162 -20.26 12.80 7.42
C LYS A 162 -20.46 11.37 6.92
N CYS A 163 -19.40 10.73 6.43
CA CYS A 163 -19.41 9.36 5.95
C CYS A 163 -19.32 8.29 7.05
N GLY A 164 -19.14 8.71 8.31
CA GLY A 164 -19.17 7.80 9.46
C GLY A 164 -17.80 7.25 9.89
N TYR A 165 -16.72 7.95 9.57
CA TYR A 165 -15.46 7.78 10.30
C TYR A 165 -15.62 8.20 11.77
N PRO A 166 -14.77 7.70 12.68
CA PRO A 166 -14.73 8.12 14.08
C PRO A 166 -14.68 9.64 14.22
N LYS A 167 -15.34 10.22 15.23
CA LYS A 167 -15.31 11.66 15.50
C LYS A 167 -15.07 11.89 17.00
N PRO A 168 -13.87 12.34 17.42
CA PRO A 168 -12.68 12.60 16.60
C PRO A 168 -12.09 11.31 15.98
N LEU A 169 -11.28 11.44 14.92
CA LEU A 169 -10.43 10.33 14.45
C LEU A 169 -9.53 9.88 15.60
N GLY A 170 -9.28 8.58 15.69
CA GLY A 170 -8.54 8.02 16.83
C GLY A 170 -9.38 7.64 18.04
N SER A 171 -10.68 7.95 18.08
CA SER A 171 -11.52 7.75 19.27
C SER A 171 -12.11 6.34 19.42
N VAL A 172 -12.22 5.55 18.35
CA VAL A 172 -12.87 4.23 18.43
C VAL A 172 -11.90 3.16 18.95
N PRO A 173 -12.32 2.30 19.90
CA PRO A 173 -11.45 1.26 20.44
C PRO A 173 -11.38 0.00 19.55
N PHE A 174 -12.13 -0.04 18.44
CA PHE A 174 -12.25 -1.23 17.60
C PHE A 174 -12.05 -0.91 16.12
N ILE A 175 -11.57 -1.92 15.38
CA ILE A 175 -11.36 -1.89 13.93
C ILE A 175 -12.68 -2.24 13.23
N PRO A 176 -13.13 -1.50 12.20
CA PRO A 176 -14.35 -1.82 11.48
C PRO A 176 -14.20 -3.12 10.68
N THR A 177 -15.33 -3.71 10.32
CA THR A 177 -15.33 -4.83 9.38
C THR A 177 -15.10 -4.35 7.95
N VAL A 178 -14.70 -5.27 7.05
CA VAL A 178 -14.59 -5.05 5.60
C VAL A 178 -15.86 -4.41 5.03
N LEU A 179 -17.05 -4.92 5.39
CA LEU A 179 -18.31 -4.35 4.92
C LEU A 179 -18.55 -2.92 5.42
N LYS A 180 -18.27 -2.66 6.71
CA LYS A 180 -18.45 -1.32 7.29
C LYS A 180 -17.49 -0.33 6.65
N ALA A 181 -16.22 -0.70 6.50
CA ALA A 181 -15.22 0.10 5.80
C ALA A 181 -15.64 0.36 4.36
N ALA A 182 -16.05 -0.65 3.58
CA ALA A 182 -16.50 -0.46 2.19
C ALA A 182 -17.58 0.60 2.05
N LYS A 183 -18.62 0.55 2.90
CA LYS A 183 -19.71 1.54 2.88
C LYS A 183 -19.24 2.96 3.18
N VAL A 184 -18.37 3.12 4.18
CA VAL A 184 -17.82 4.41 4.58
C VAL A 184 -16.91 4.97 3.48
N GLN A 185 -16.05 4.14 2.90
CA GLN A 185 -15.15 4.53 1.82
C GLN A 185 -15.92 4.85 0.53
N GLN A 186 -16.99 4.12 0.23
CA GLN A 186 -17.86 4.42 -0.91
C GLN A 186 -18.53 5.79 -0.76
N CYS A 187 -18.95 6.17 0.45
CA CYS A 187 -19.45 7.52 0.71
C CYS A 187 -18.40 8.60 0.42
N MET A 188 -17.12 8.38 0.76
CA MET A 188 -16.05 9.32 0.44
C MET A 188 -15.87 9.49 -1.07
N LEU A 189 -15.84 8.36 -1.81
CA LEU A 189 -15.77 8.35 -3.27
C LEU A 189 -16.96 9.12 -3.88
N ASP A 190 -18.17 8.90 -3.36
CA ASP A 190 -19.39 9.55 -3.82
C ASP A 190 -19.41 11.06 -3.56
N ASN A 191 -18.65 11.52 -2.57
CA ASN A 191 -18.45 12.94 -2.27
C ASN A 191 -17.27 13.56 -3.05
N GLY A 192 -16.69 12.85 -4.01
CA GLY A 192 -15.60 13.36 -4.85
C GLY A 192 -14.23 13.37 -4.17
N PHE A 193 -14.01 12.46 -3.21
CA PHE A 193 -12.72 12.26 -2.56
C PHE A 193 -12.02 11.01 -3.11
N GLU A 194 -10.69 11.02 -3.04
CA GLU A 194 -9.85 9.87 -3.38
C GLU A 194 -8.92 9.53 -2.20
N PRO A 195 -8.54 8.26 -2.04
CA PRO A 195 -7.58 7.87 -1.02
C PRO A 195 -6.21 8.48 -1.29
N LYS A 196 -5.49 8.86 -0.23
CA LYS A 196 -4.06 9.21 -0.33
C LYS A 196 -3.23 7.99 -0.77
N HIS A 197 -3.64 6.78 -0.34
CA HIS A 197 -3.03 5.49 -0.71
C HIS A 197 -4.07 4.52 -1.26
N LYS A 198 -3.97 4.15 -2.55
CA LYS A 198 -4.99 3.30 -3.20
C LYS A 198 -5.17 1.91 -2.56
N LEU A 199 -4.12 1.37 -1.95
CA LEU A 199 -4.15 0.06 -1.28
C LEU A 199 -5.09 0.03 -0.07
N MET A 200 -5.42 1.18 0.50
CA MET A 200 -6.38 1.29 1.62
C MET A 200 -7.84 1.06 1.19
N LEU A 201 -8.15 0.99 -0.11
CA LEU A 201 -9.52 0.83 -0.58
C LEU A 201 -9.98 -0.62 -0.50
N VAL A 202 -11.04 -0.87 0.26
CA VAL A 202 -11.70 -2.17 0.31
C VAL A 202 -12.07 -2.64 -1.09
N CYS A 203 -12.70 -1.78 -1.89
CA CYS A 203 -13.23 -2.16 -3.20
C CYS A 203 -12.17 -2.38 -4.28
N ARG A 204 -10.93 -1.92 -4.07
CA ARG A 204 -9.79 -2.35 -4.90
C ARG A 204 -9.44 -3.80 -4.60
N ASN A 205 -9.41 -4.15 -3.31
CA ASN A 205 -8.90 -5.44 -2.83
C ASN A 205 -9.96 -6.54 -2.89
N TYR A 206 -11.22 -6.18 -2.69
CA TYR A 206 -12.37 -7.08 -2.56
C TYR A 206 -13.59 -6.50 -3.32
N PRO A 207 -13.55 -6.45 -4.66
CA PRO A 207 -14.62 -5.84 -5.47
C PRO A 207 -15.97 -6.53 -5.30
N GLN A 208 -16.00 -7.78 -4.83
CA GLN A 208 -17.22 -8.53 -4.56
C GLN A 208 -17.97 -8.07 -3.30
N VAL A 209 -17.37 -7.27 -2.42
CA VAL A 209 -18.01 -6.81 -1.16
C VAL A 209 -19.26 -5.99 -1.47
N THR A 210 -20.37 -6.26 -0.75
CA THR A 210 -21.69 -5.66 -1.00
C THR A 210 -21.68 -4.12 -0.91
N GLY A 211 -20.75 -3.54 -0.15
CA GLY A 211 -20.58 -2.09 -0.02
C GLY A 211 -19.88 -1.41 -1.20
N CYS A 212 -19.39 -2.18 -2.18
CA CYS A 212 -18.70 -1.67 -3.35
C CYS A 212 -19.66 -1.41 -4.50
N LYS A 213 -19.52 -0.25 -5.16
CA LYS A 213 -20.20 -0.02 -6.43
C LYS A 213 -19.61 -0.95 -7.49
N LYS A 214 -20.51 -1.46 -8.34
CA LYS A 214 -20.15 -2.23 -9.54
C LYS A 214 -19.73 -1.31 -10.67
#